data_AF-A0A3N5MTN7-F1
#
_entry.id   AF-A0A3N5MTN7-F1
#
_cell.length_a   1.000
_cell.length_b   1.000
_cell.length_c   1.000
_cell.angle_alpha   90.00
_cell.angle_beta   90.00
_cell.angle_gamma   90.00
#
_symmetry.space_group_name_H-M   'P 1'
#
loop_
_entity.id
_entity.type
_entity.pdbx_description
1 polymer ?
#
loop_
_entity_poly.entity_id
_entity_poly.type
_entity_poly.pdbx_seq_one_letter_code
_entity_poly.pdbx_strand_id
1 'polypeptide(L)'
;MPGLEVTVFSDYYPEGHQSGLTVIQHGNRVAANGDLRLEPSPGQWSPVPAAGEREVDAMKGRISQTMWFPDSARDRRGFNPVIYPDLSFTYHIQVTALERNSFRVTVDLEEPVPDEWTGRVGFNLELFPGDLFG
;
A
#
# COMPACT_ATOMS: atom_id res chain seq x y z
N MET A 1 13.59 19.63 -15.38
CA MET A 1 12.43 19.31 -14.54
C MET A 1 12.94 18.69 -13.25
N PRO A 2 12.28 18.95 -12.11
CA PRO A 2 12.56 18.23 -10.86
C PRO A 2 12.49 16.71 -11.06
N GLY A 3 13.38 15.95 -10.41
CA GLY A 3 13.42 14.49 -10.53
C GLY A 3 12.32 13.84 -9.68
N LEU A 4 11.58 12.90 -10.28
CA LEU A 4 10.57 12.07 -9.62
C LEU A 4 11.02 10.61 -9.72
N GLU A 5 11.06 9.94 -8.58
CA GLU A 5 11.24 8.50 -8.48
C GLU A 5 10.07 7.91 -7.68
N VAL A 6 9.60 6.75 -8.13
CA VAL A 6 8.48 6.04 -7.51
C VAL A 6 8.92 4.59 -7.36
N THR A 7 9.03 4.13 -6.12
CA THR A 7 9.30 2.71 -5.83
C THR A 7 8.00 2.04 -5.43
N VAL A 8 7.87 0.76 -5.81
CA VAL A 8 6.62 0.01 -5.72
C VAL A 8 6.92 -1.38 -5.16
N PHE A 9 6.46 -1.63 -3.93
CA PHE A 9 6.74 -2.84 -3.12
C PHE A 9 8.23 -3.23 -3.09
N SER A 10 9.13 -2.24 -3.02
CA SER A 10 10.59 -2.46 -3.08
C SER A 10 11.22 -2.63 -1.69
N ASP A 11 10.61 -2.07 -0.66
CA ASP A 11 11.02 -2.09 0.74
C ASP A 11 9.83 -2.46 1.65
N TYR A 12 9.11 -3.53 1.30
CA TYR A 12 7.86 -3.93 1.97
C TYR A 12 8.08 -4.31 3.45
N TYR A 13 7.71 -3.38 4.32
CA TYR A 13 7.64 -3.47 5.78
C TYR A 13 6.41 -2.67 6.29
N PRO A 14 5.19 -3.24 6.18
CA PRO A 14 3.95 -2.50 6.38
C PRO A 14 3.75 -1.97 7.81
N GLU A 15 4.36 -2.58 8.83
CA GLU A 15 4.33 -2.06 10.21
C GLU A 15 5.21 -0.80 10.40
N GLY A 16 6.26 -0.64 9.59
CA GLY A 16 7.16 0.52 9.64
C GLY A 16 6.74 1.66 8.74
N HIS A 17 5.49 1.66 8.28
CA HIS A 17 4.96 2.62 7.32
C HIS A 17 5.68 2.60 5.95
N GLN A 18 6.15 1.42 5.52
CA GLN A 18 6.81 1.21 4.23
C GLN A 18 6.11 0.05 3.53
N SER A 19 5.06 0.29 2.75
CA SER A 19 4.32 -0.82 2.13
C SER A 19 4.40 -0.82 0.61
N GLY A 20 3.35 -0.33 -0.06
CA GLY A 20 3.18 -0.46 -1.50
C GLY A 20 3.85 0.60 -2.36
N LEU A 21 3.88 1.87 -1.93
CA LEU A 21 4.31 3.00 -2.74
C LEU A 21 5.17 3.96 -1.94
N THR A 22 6.37 4.25 -2.44
CA THR A 22 7.20 5.35 -1.95
C THR A 22 7.42 6.36 -3.06
N VAL A 23 7.15 7.64 -2.78
CA VAL A 23 7.35 8.75 -3.71
C VAL A 23 8.54 9.58 -3.26
N ILE A 24 9.51 9.73 -4.16
CA ILE A 24 10.74 10.47 -3.93
C ILE A 24 10.79 11.62 -4.93
N GLN A 25 10.84 12.84 -4.41
CA GLN A 25 11.01 14.04 -5.21
C GLN A 25 12.34 14.69 -4.84
N HIS A 26 13.21 14.88 -5.82
CA HIS A 26 14.54 15.45 -5.62
C HIS A 26 15.42 14.73 -4.59
N GLY A 27 15.29 13.42 -4.47
CA GLY A 27 16.00 12.63 -3.46
C GLY A 27 15.37 12.67 -2.07
N ASN A 28 14.28 13.43 -1.87
CA ASN A 28 13.53 13.46 -0.61
C ASN A 28 12.31 12.54 -0.71
N ARG A 29 12.17 11.61 0.24
CA ARG A 29 10.95 10.81 0.38
C ARG A 29 9.82 11.72 0.88
N VAL A 30 8.83 11.96 0.02
CA VAL A 30 7.70 12.86 0.29
C VAL A 30 6.39 12.12 0.58
N ALA A 31 6.29 10.84 0.22
CA ALA A 31 5.16 9.99 0.58
C ALA A 31 5.56 8.51 0.71
N ALA A 32 4.83 7.76 1.53
CA ALA A 32 5.01 6.33 1.78
C ALA A 32 3.67 5.62 2.07
N ASN A 33 3.72 4.34 2.46
CA ASN A 33 2.59 3.40 2.56
C ASN A 33 2.03 2.98 1.20
N GLY A 34 0.85 3.42 0.80
CA GLY A 34 0.25 3.06 -0.49
C GLY A 34 -0.25 1.62 -0.60
N ASP A 35 -1.03 1.17 0.38
CA ASP A 35 -1.84 -0.04 0.32
C ASP A 35 -3.26 0.19 0.90
N LEU A 36 -4.12 -0.84 0.89
CA LEU A 36 -5.42 -0.75 1.56
C LEU A 36 -5.28 -0.99 3.06
N ARG A 37 -5.95 -0.14 3.84
CA ARG A 37 -6.11 -0.26 5.29
C ARG A 37 -7.58 -0.38 5.65
N LEU A 38 -7.87 -1.03 6.78
CA LEU A 38 -9.25 -1.26 7.25
C LEU A 38 -9.80 -0.10 8.11
N GLU A 39 -8.97 0.92 8.33
CA GLU A 39 -9.31 2.15 9.05
C GLU A 39 -8.46 3.33 8.55
N PRO A 40 -8.95 4.59 8.66
CA PRO A 40 -8.23 5.78 8.15
C PRO A 40 -6.93 6.13 8.87
N SER A 41 -6.72 5.65 10.10
CA SER A 41 -5.54 5.96 10.91
C SER A 41 -5.08 4.70 11.64
N PRO A 42 -4.51 3.73 10.90
CA PRO A 42 -4.11 2.44 11.46
C PRO A 42 -3.05 2.62 12.54
N GLY A 43 -3.21 1.93 13.65
CA GLY A 43 -2.21 1.85 14.71
C GLY A 43 -1.15 0.79 14.42
N GLN A 44 -0.14 0.72 15.30
CA GLN A 44 0.98 -0.22 15.22
C GLN A 44 0.56 -1.70 15.10
N TRP A 45 -0.61 -2.05 15.63
CA TRP A 45 -1.14 -3.42 15.68
C TRP A 45 -2.39 -3.61 14.82
N SER A 46 -2.69 -2.65 13.95
CA SER A 46 -3.82 -2.75 13.02
C SER A 46 -3.54 -3.82 11.96
N PRO A 47 -4.60 -4.48 11.43
CA PRO A 47 -4.48 -5.40 10.31
C PRO A 47 -3.79 -4.77 9.10
N VAL A 48 -2.87 -5.50 8.49
CA VAL A 48 -2.22 -5.14 7.22
C VAL A 48 -2.44 -6.26 6.21
N PRO A 49 -2.45 -5.96 4.91
CA PRO A 49 -2.63 -6.99 3.91
C PRO A 49 -1.42 -7.92 3.84
N ALA A 50 -1.65 -9.17 3.47
CA ALA A 50 -0.60 -10.02 2.93
C ALA A 50 -0.24 -9.58 1.51
N ALA A 51 1.01 -9.80 1.12
CA ALA A 51 1.51 -9.52 -0.22
C ALA A 51 1.90 -10.82 -0.94
N GLY A 52 1.41 -10.97 -2.17
CA GLY A 52 1.71 -12.12 -3.04
C GLY A 52 2.77 -11.82 -4.09
N GLU A 53 2.49 -12.21 -5.33
CA GLU A 53 3.40 -12.01 -6.46
C GLU A 53 3.48 -10.55 -6.91
N ARG A 54 4.71 -10.10 -7.16
CA ARG A 54 5.04 -8.79 -7.73
C ARG A 54 5.39 -8.95 -9.20
N GLU A 55 4.65 -8.28 -10.08
CA GLU A 55 4.88 -8.31 -11.51
C GLU A 55 5.45 -6.98 -12.02
N VAL A 56 6.40 -7.06 -12.96
CA VAL A 56 7.01 -5.88 -13.60
C VAL A 56 6.87 -5.99 -15.11
N ASP A 57 6.07 -5.11 -15.69
CA ASP A 57 5.92 -4.93 -17.14
C ASP A 57 6.72 -3.69 -17.56
N ALA A 58 8.01 -3.87 -17.85
CA ALA A 58 8.91 -2.80 -18.24
C ALA A 58 8.50 -2.13 -19.56
N MET A 59 7.87 -2.88 -20.48
CA MET A 59 7.43 -2.36 -21.77
C MET A 59 6.27 -1.36 -21.61
N LYS A 60 5.39 -1.58 -20.63
CA LYS A 60 4.28 -0.66 -20.32
C LYS A 60 4.58 0.29 -19.16
N GLY A 61 5.78 0.24 -18.59
CA GLY A 61 6.15 1.06 -17.42
C GLY A 61 5.22 0.80 -16.22
N ARG A 62 4.88 -0.47 -15.99
CA ARG A 62 3.86 -0.86 -15.01
C ARG A 62 4.42 -1.86 -14.00
N ILE A 63 4.06 -1.68 -12.74
CA ILE A 63 4.30 -2.64 -11.66
C ILE A 63 2.95 -2.98 -11.02
N SER A 64 2.71 -4.26 -10.76
CA SER A 64 1.49 -4.74 -10.09
C SER A 64 1.82 -5.69 -8.95
N GLN A 65 0.91 -5.74 -7.98
CA GLN A 65 1.02 -6.59 -6.79
C GLN A 65 -0.37 -7.07 -6.37
N THR A 66 -0.51 -8.38 -6.17
CA THR A 66 -1.70 -8.96 -5.55
C THR A 66 -1.57 -8.92 -4.03
N MET A 67 -2.63 -8.50 -3.37
CA MET A 67 -2.71 -8.29 -1.92
C MET A 67 -4.03 -8.85 -1.39
N TRP A 68 -4.09 -9.27 -0.13
CA TRP A 68 -5.33 -9.77 0.46
C TRP A 68 -5.40 -9.60 1.97
N PHE A 69 -6.61 -9.63 2.50
CA PHE A 69 -6.91 -9.82 3.91
C PHE A 69 -7.66 -11.15 4.10
N PRO A 70 -7.45 -11.86 5.22
CA PRO A 70 -6.43 -11.62 6.25
C PRO A 70 -5.03 -12.12 5.83
N ASP A 71 -3.99 -11.57 6.45
CA ASP A 71 -2.66 -12.22 6.42
C ASP A 71 -2.64 -13.38 7.44
N SER A 72 -2.78 -14.61 6.92
CA SER A 72 -2.80 -15.83 7.73
C SER A 72 -1.49 -16.13 8.46
N ALA A 73 -0.36 -15.54 8.04
CA ALA A 73 0.90 -15.62 8.76
C ALA A 73 0.90 -14.76 10.03
N ARG A 74 0.02 -13.76 10.10
CA ARG A 74 -0.08 -12.79 11.22
C ARG A 74 -1.31 -13.00 12.08
N ASP A 75 -2.42 -13.46 11.51
CA ASP A 75 -3.69 -13.56 12.23
C ASP A 75 -3.57 -14.49 13.45
N ARG A 76 -3.66 -13.90 14.64
CA ARG A 76 -3.54 -14.58 15.93
C ARG A 76 -2.24 -15.38 16.09
N ARG A 77 -1.15 -14.96 15.43
CA ARG A 77 0.19 -15.57 15.50
C ARG A 77 1.22 -14.63 16.14
N GLY A 78 2.27 -15.19 16.72
CA GLY A 78 3.42 -14.44 17.25
C GLY A 78 3.28 -13.96 18.69
N PHE A 79 4.25 -13.16 19.15
CA PHE A 79 4.30 -12.62 20.52
C PHE A 79 3.27 -11.51 20.75
N ASN A 80 3.03 -10.67 19.73
CA ASN A 80 1.97 -9.67 19.75
C ASN A 80 1.00 -9.91 18.58
N PRO A 81 -0.04 -10.73 18.79
CA PRO A 81 -0.92 -11.15 17.70
C PRO A 81 -1.77 -10.00 17.19
N VAL A 82 -1.80 -9.83 15.86
CA VAL A 82 -2.78 -9.00 15.19
C VAL A 82 -4.08 -9.80 15.05
N ILE A 83 -5.22 -9.17 15.33
CA ILE A 83 -6.54 -9.79 15.17
C ILE A 83 -7.18 -9.20 13.93
N TYR A 84 -7.46 -10.06 12.95
CA TYR A 84 -8.18 -9.65 11.75
C TYR A 84 -9.69 -9.73 11.99
N PRO A 85 -10.47 -8.78 11.44
CA PRO A 85 -11.92 -8.90 11.40
C PRO A 85 -12.35 -10.06 10.50
N ASP A 86 -13.61 -10.48 10.61
CA ASP A 86 -14.22 -11.41 9.66
C ASP A 86 -14.49 -10.72 8.32
N LEU A 87 -13.42 -10.40 7.60
CA LEU A 87 -13.41 -9.72 6.32
C LEU A 87 -12.30 -10.36 5.47
N SER A 88 -12.70 -11.01 4.38
CA SER A 88 -11.81 -11.66 3.45
C SER A 88 -12.02 -11.07 2.06
N PHE A 89 -10.96 -10.53 1.47
CA PHE A 89 -10.99 -10.02 0.10
C PHE A 89 -9.58 -9.92 -0.48
N THR A 90 -9.51 -9.99 -1.80
CA THR A 90 -8.30 -9.86 -2.60
C THR A 90 -8.41 -8.62 -3.47
N TYR A 91 -7.27 -7.98 -3.72
CA TYR A 91 -7.19 -6.84 -4.59
C TYR A 91 -5.83 -6.74 -5.27
N HIS A 92 -5.79 -6.01 -6.38
CA HIS A 92 -4.58 -5.73 -7.13
C HIS A 92 -4.26 -4.25 -7.05
N ILE A 93 -3.03 -3.93 -6.67
CA ILE A 93 -2.49 -2.58 -6.82
C ILE A 93 -1.67 -2.54 -8.09
N GLN A 94 -1.93 -1.55 -8.93
CA GLN A 94 -1.19 -1.28 -10.14
C GLN A 94 -0.64 0.14 -10.12
N VAL A 95 0.67 0.29 -10.34
CA VAL A 95 1.32 1.59 -10.53
C VAL A 95 1.83 1.67 -11.96
N THR A 96 1.41 2.69 -12.69
CA THR A 96 1.76 2.89 -14.11
C THR A 96 2.38 4.26 -14.30
N ALA A 97 3.58 4.29 -14.87
CA ALA A 97 4.22 5.54 -15.27
C ALA A 97 3.43 6.21 -16.39
N LEU A 98 3.28 7.53 -16.31
CA LEU A 98 2.60 8.35 -17.31
C LEU A 98 3.55 9.44 -17.83
N GLU A 99 3.07 10.25 -18.77
CA GLU A 99 3.82 11.41 -19.26
C GLU A 99 3.94 12.52 -18.19
N ARG A 100 4.83 13.49 -18.46
CA ARG A 100 4.95 14.74 -17.68
C ARG A 100 5.20 14.54 -16.18
N ASN A 101 6.09 13.63 -15.82
CA ASN A 101 6.45 13.31 -14.43
C ASN A 101 5.22 12.97 -13.58
N SER A 102 4.34 12.12 -14.11
CA SER A 102 3.16 11.65 -13.42
C SER A 102 3.07 10.14 -13.46
N PHE A 103 2.24 9.59 -12.59
CA PHE A 103 1.95 8.17 -12.53
C PHE A 103 0.49 7.99 -12.07
N ARG A 104 -0.05 6.80 -12.34
CA ARG A 104 -1.37 6.40 -11.85
C ARG A 104 -1.21 5.23 -10.90
N VAL A 105 -1.93 5.31 -9.78
CA VAL A 105 -2.20 4.15 -8.94
C VAL A 105 -3.65 3.73 -9.20
N THR A 106 -3.85 2.45 -9.48
CA THR A 106 -5.17 1.83 -9.53
C THR A 106 -5.22 0.76 -8.45
N VAL A 107 -6.36 0.67 -7.76
CA VAL A 107 -6.66 -0.39 -6.81
C VAL A 107 -7.91 -1.10 -7.30
N ASP A 108 -7.75 -2.32 -7.75
CA ASP A 108 -8.82 -3.13 -8.31
C ASP A 108 -9.18 -4.23 -7.30
N LEU A 109 -10.35 -4.13 -6.67
CA LEU A 109 -10.88 -5.19 -5.81
C LEU A 109 -11.43 -6.32 -6.70
N GLU A 110 -11.15 -7.58 -6.36
CA GLU A 110 -11.75 -8.72 -7.09
C GLU A 110 -13.27 -8.77 -6.89
N GLU A 111 -13.72 -8.42 -5.69
CA GLU A 111 -15.12 -8.33 -5.29
C GLU A 111 -15.35 -7.05 -4.47
N PRO A 112 -16.55 -6.44 -4.51
CA PRO A 112 -16.85 -5.30 -3.66
C PRO A 112 -16.72 -5.67 -2.18
N VAL A 113 -16.16 -4.78 -1.38
CA VAL A 113 -16.19 -4.94 0.08
C VAL A 113 -17.63 -4.89 0.60
N PRO A 114 -17.98 -5.57 1.70
CA PRO A 114 -19.31 -5.50 2.29
C PRO A 114 -19.68 -4.04 2.65
N ASP A 115 -20.97 -3.72 2.57
CA ASP A 115 -21.47 -2.34 2.75
C ASP A 115 -21.00 -1.70 4.07
N GLU A 116 -20.93 -2.48 5.15
CA GLU A 116 -20.47 -2.04 6.47
C GLU A 116 -18.99 -1.60 6.52
N TRP A 117 -18.20 -1.95 5.50
CA TRP A 117 -16.80 -1.57 5.32
C TRP A 117 -16.62 -0.39 4.37
N THR A 118 -17.69 0.08 3.73
CA THR A 118 -17.68 1.28 2.91
C THR A 118 -17.30 2.50 3.75
N GLY A 119 -16.34 3.28 3.27
CA GLY A 119 -15.81 4.44 4.00
C GLY A 119 -14.85 4.09 5.14
N ARG A 120 -14.63 2.81 5.44
CA ARG A 120 -13.62 2.33 6.39
C ARG A 120 -12.39 1.80 5.67
N VAL A 121 -12.59 0.95 4.66
CA VAL A 121 -11.51 0.47 3.80
C VAL A 121 -11.06 1.62 2.90
N GLY A 122 -9.77 1.91 2.89
CA GLY A 122 -9.22 3.02 2.13
C GLY A 122 -7.79 2.80 1.71
N PHE A 123 -7.40 3.42 0.59
CA PHE A 123 -6.00 3.49 0.16
C PHE A 123 -5.26 4.49 1.04
N ASN A 124 -4.36 3.99 1.88
CA ASN A 124 -3.61 4.81 2.83
C ASN A 124 -2.29 5.24 2.22
N LEU A 125 -2.21 6.52 1.81
CA LEU A 125 -0.98 7.16 1.38
C LEU A 125 -0.62 8.26 2.37
N GLU A 126 0.55 8.15 2.97
CA GLU A 126 1.00 9.10 3.97
C GLU A 126 1.97 10.09 3.34
N LEU A 127 1.64 11.37 3.44
CA LEU A 127 2.55 12.44 3.04
C LEU A 127 3.54 12.68 4.18
N PHE A 128 4.82 12.54 3.88
CA PHE A 128 5.91 12.71 4.83
C PHE A 128 6.79 13.87 4.40
N PRO A 129 6.49 15.10 4.86
CA PRO A 129 7.40 16.22 4.65
C PRO A 129 8.51 16.12 5.70
N GLY A 130 9.53 15.30 5.43
CA GLY A 130 10.65 15.09 6.38
C GLY A 130 11.31 16.38 6.86
N ASP A 131 11.34 17.43 6.02
CA ASP A 131 11.85 18.75 6.40
C ASP A 131 11.01 19.49 7.46
N LEU A 132 9.77 19.07 7.70
CA LEU A 132 8.83 19.65 8.68
C LEU A 132 8.76 18.86 9.99
N PHE A 133 9.35 17.67 10.04
CA PHE A 133 9.36 16.78 11.20
C PHE A 133 10.82 16.43 11.52
N GLY A 134 11.42 17.18 12.46
CA GLY A 134 12.85 17.14 12.80
C GLY A 134 13.33 15.88 13.52
#